data_AF-A0A9N7VGZ1-F1
#
_entry.id   AF-A0A9N7VGZ1-F1
#
_cell.length_a   1.000
_cell.length_b   1.000
_cell.length_c   1.000
_cell.angle_alpha   90.00
_cell.angle_beta   90.00
_cell.angle_gamma   90.00
#
_symmetry.space_group_name_H-M   'P 1'
#
loop_
_entity.id
_entity.type
_entity.pdbx_description
1 polymer ?
#
loop_
_entity_poly.entity_id
_entity_poly.type
_entity_poly.pdbx_seq_one_letter_code
_entity_poly.pdbx_strand_id
1 'polypeptide(L)'
;MNMLQPANAVNPYRAPKRELHSPVKMQPAPAKWYDRRDCVFVEFCVEDSKEVKVQFDKSKIGFCCLAGADKIKHANTLDLFAEIDPKGSKHRRTGRSVLCCLRKAEGGKPWPRLTKDKPKCNWLSVDFSNWKDWEDDSDEDLSRYDKFSEMMNCMEGDDLCDLDEQSPDGEAECKYYTK
;
A
#
# COMPACT_ATOMS: atom_id res chain seq x y z
N MET A 1 56.58 28.15 35.35
CA MET A 1 56.29 26.79 35.85
C MET A 1 54.96 26.38 35.22
N ASN A 2 55.01 25.63 34.12
CA ASN A 2 53.81 25.29 33.35
C ASN A 2 53.02 24.18 34.04
N MET A 3 51.76 24.45 34.38
CA MET A 3 50.81 23.44 34.84
C MET A 3 50.29 22.65 33.63
N LEU A 4 50.65 21.37 33.56
CA LEU A 4 50.03 20.40 32.65
C LEU A 4 48.69 19.95 33.24
N GLN A 5 47.60 20.09 32.49
CA GLN A 5 46.30 19.49 32.82
C GLN A 5 46.32 17.98 32.54
N PRO A 6 45.62 17.13 33.33
CA PRO A 6 45.58 15.70 33.09
C PRO A 6 44.72 15.36 31.86
N ALA A 7 45.19 14.39 31.09
CA ALA A 7 44.53 13.88 29.88
C ALA A 7 43.15 13.26 30.19
N ASN A 8 42.17 13.56 29.34
CA ASN A 8 40.85 12.92 29.33
C ASN A 8 40.97 11.41 29.13
N ALA A 9 40.77 10.63 30.18
CA ALA A 9 40.69 9.18 30.11
C ALA A 9 39.33 8.76 29.51
N VAL A 10 39.34 8.32 28.25
CA VAL A 10 38.20 7.63 27.64
C VAL A 10 38.02 6.27 28.31
N ASN A 11 36.90 6.10 29.01
CA ASN A 11 36.57 4.86 29.72
C ASN A 11 36.34 3.71 28.72
N PRO A 12 37.19 2.65 28.70
CA PRO A 12 37.10 1.56 27.74
C PRO A 12 35.89 0.64 27.95
N TYR A 13 35.11 0.83 29.03
CA TYR A 13 33.92 0.04 29.34
C TYR A 13 32.59 0.70 28.94
N ARG A 14 32.63 1.82 28.20
CA ARG A 14 31.39 2.41 27.66
C ARG A 14 30.88 1.55 26.50
N ALA A 15 30.08 0.54 26.82
CA ALA A 15 29.33 -0.22 25.83
C ALA A 15 28.58 0.75 24.88
N PRO A 16 28.57 0.51 23.56
CA PRO A 16 27.74 1.31 22.67
C PRO A 16 26.31 1.21 23.18
N LYS A 17 25.66 2.37 23.40
CA LYS A 17 24.22 2.38 23.70
C LYS A 17 23.56 1.64 22.56
N ARG A 18 23.07 0.42 22.82
CA ARG A 18 22.12 -0.23 21.91
C ARG A 18 20.94 0.71 21.87
N GLU A 19 20.81 1.47 20.79
CA GLU A 19 19.57 2.15 20.48
C GLU A 19 18.53 1.05 20.40
N LEU A 20 17.75 0.92 21.47
CA LEU A 20 16.53 0.14 21.47
C LEU A 20 15.63 0.89 20.49
N HIS A 21 15.73 0.53 19.20
CA HIS A 21 14.79 0.93 18.19
C HIS A 21 13.42 0.54 18.75
N SER A 22 12.62 1.54 19.10
CA SER A 22 11.24 1.33 19.51
C SER A 22 10.57 0.47 18.44
N PRO A 23 9.71 -0.49 18.81
CA PRO A 23 9.00 -1.30 17.81
C PRO A 23 8.32 -0.33 16.85
N VAL A 24 8.67 -0.42 15.57
CA VAL A 24 8.17 0.52 14.57
C VAL A 24 6.66 0.40 14.55
N LYS A 25 5.98 1.45 15.02
CA LYS A 25 4.52 1.47 15.14
C LYS A 25 3.93 1.52 13.73
N MET A 26 3.48 0.36 13.23
CA MET A 26 2.73 0.27 11.98
C MET A 26 1.26 0.53 12.27
N GLN A 27 0.64 1.38 11.46
CA GLN A 27 -0.78 1.70 11.60
C GLN A 27 -1.52 1.44 10.29
N PRO A 28 -2.79 1.01 10.32
CA PRO A 28 -3.56 0.85 9.10
C PRO A 28 -3.78 2.20 8.42
N ALA A 29 -3.64 2.24 7.10
CA ALA A 29 -4.13 3.35 6.31
C ALA A 29 -5.67 3.32 6.28
N PRO A 30 -6.34 4.48 6.38
CA PRO A 30 -7.75 4.58 6.03
C PRO A 30 -7.96 4.14 4.58
N ALA A 31 -9.03 3.41 4.33
CA ALA A 31 -9.34 2.91 3.01
C ALA A 31 -10.83 3.00 2.69
N LYS A 32 -11.11 3.19 1.41
CA LYS A 32 -12.45 3.15 0.85
C LYS A 32 -12.53 2.09 -0.24
N TRP A 33 -13.69 1.48 -0.42
CA TRP A 33 -13.88 0.48 -1.46
C TRP A 33 -15.25 0.58 -2.12
N TYR A 34 -15.32 0.12 -3.36
CA TYR A 34 -16.55 -0.05 -4.11
C TYR A 34 -16.37 -1.18 -5.12
N ASP A 35 -17.46 -1.76 -5.60
CA ASP A 35 -17.40 -2.80 -6.63
C ASP A 35 -18.01 -2.34 -7.97
N ARG A 36 -17.70 -3.14 -8.98
CA ARG A 36 -18.20 -3.11 -10.35
C ARG A 36 -18.38 -4.53 -10.83
N ARG A 37 -18.96 -4.69 -12.02
CA ARG A 37 -19.23 -5.98 -12.64
C ARG A 37 -18.03 -6.92 -12.61
N ASP A 38 -16.87 -6.46 -13.09
CA ASP A 38 -15.68 -7.31 -13.25
C ASP A 38 -14.53 -6.98 -12.30
N CYS A 39 -14.65 -5.89 -11.54
CA CYS A 39 -13.57 -5.40 -10.68
C CYS A 39 -14.08 -4.93 -9.32
N VAL A 40 -13.21 -4.98 -8.33
CA VAL A 40 -13.39 -4.31 -7.03
C VAL A 40 -12.28 -3.28 -6.88
N PHE A 41 -12.61 -2.10 -6.41
CA PHE A 41 -11.65 -1.02 -6.20
C PHE A 41 -11.43 -0.80 -4.71
N VAL A 42 -10.18 -0.66 -4.32
CA VAL A 42 -9.77 -0.34 -2.93
C VAL A 42 -8.79 0.83 -2.99
N GLU A 43 -9.16 1.95 -2.40
CA GLU A 43 -8.33 3.14 -2.31
C GLU A 43 -7.76 3.28 -0.90
N PHE A 44 -6.43 3.23 -0.76
CA PHE A 44 -5.74 3.57 0.48
C PHE A 44 -5.44 5.06 0.50
N CYS A 45 -6.04 5.78 1.44
CA CYS A 45 -5.94 7.24 1.57
C CYS A 45 -4.65 7.63 2.32
N VAL A 46 -3.52 7.53 1.62
CA VAL A 46 -2.20 7.93 2.13
C VAL A 46 -1.62 9.00 1.22
N GLU A 47 -1.56 10.23 1.74
CA GLU A 47 -0.93 11.36 1.06
C GLU A 47 0.60 11.22 1.09
N ASP A 48 1.26 11.72 0.04
CA ASP A 48 2.73 11.69 -0.11
C ASP A 48 3.34 10.31 0.14
N SER A 49 2.64 9.26 -0.30
CA SER A 49 3.09 7.87 -0.14
C SER A 49 4.36 7.58 -0.94
N LYS A 50 5.33 6.93 -0.28
CA LYS A 50 6.60 6.45 -0.80
C LYS A 50 6.76 4.96 -0.51
N GLU A 51 7.62 4.30 -1.28
CA GLU A 51 7.90 2.85 -1.14
C GLU A 51 6.62 2.00 -1.12
N VAL A 52 5.67 2.34 -2.00
CA VAL A 52 4.38 1.64 -2.10
C VAL A 52 4.62 0.21 -2.57
N LYS A 53 4.15 -0.75 -1.79
CA LYS A 53 4.16 -2.17 -2.12
C LYS A 53 2.74 -2.71 -1.97
N VAL A 54 2.23 -3.30 -3.05
CA VAL A 54 0.93 -3.96 -3.08
C VAL A 54 1.16 -5.41 -3.51
N GLN A 55 0.64 -6.36 -2.73
CA GLN A 55 0.66 -7.77 -3.08
C GLN A 55 -0.78 -8.25 -3.30
N PHE A 56 -0.99 -8.86 -4.46
CA PHE A 56 -2.25 -9.47 -4.84
C PHE A 56 -2.09 -10.99 -4.73
N ASP A 57 -2.89 -11.61 -3.87
CA ASP A 57 -3.07 -13.04 -3.79
C ASP A 57 -4.50 -13.39 -4.23
N LYS A 58 -4.77 -14.67 -4.51
CA LYS A 58 -6.10 -15.11 -4.97
C LYS A 58 -7.24 -14.67 -4.05
N SER A 59 -7.04 -14.70 -2.74
CA SER A 59 -8.08 -14.39 -1.75
C SER A 59 -7.64 -13.36 -0.72
N LYS A 60 -6.55 -12.63 -0.98
CA LYS A 60 -5.96 -11.68 -0.04
C LYS A 60 -5.29 -10.53 -0.79
N ILE A 61 -5.34 -9.35 -0.20
CA ILE A 61 -4.51 -8.22 -0.61
C ILE A 61 -3.75 -7.70 0.60
N GLY A 62 -2.48 -7.37 0.39
CA GLY A 62 -1.71 -6.60 1.35
C GLY A 62 -1.15 -5.32 0.74
N PHE A 63 -1.06 -4.31 1.58
CA PHE A 63 -0.58 -2.98 1.24
C PHE A 63 0.41 -2.52 2.31
N CYS A 64 1.57 -2.02 1.91
CA CYS A 64 2.47 -1.32 2.80
C CYS A 64 3.11 -0.09 2.09
N CYS A 65 3.31 1.00 2.83
CA CYS A 65 4.02 2.18 2.34
C CYS A 65 4.58 3.04 3.49
N LEU A 66 5.37 4.05 3.13
CA LEU A 66 5.79 5.14 4.01
C LEU A 66 5.04 6.42 3.64
N ALA A 67 4.65 7.22 4.63
CA ALA A 67 3.94 8.48 4.42
C ALA A 67 4.72 9.68 4.99
N GLY A 68 4.74 10.77 4.23
CA GLY A 68 5.27 12.06 4.65
C GLY A 68 6.78 12.11 4.92
N ALA A 69 7.25 13.25 5.43
CA ALA A 69 8.65 13.45 5.82
C ALA A 69 9.05 12.57 7.02
N ASP A 70 8.11 12.31 7.93
CA ASP A 70 8.30 11.51 9.14
C ASP A 70 8.39 10.00 8.88
N LYS A 71 8.27 9.57 7.61
CA LYS A 71 8.34 8.15 7.18
C LYS A 71 7.43 7.24 7.99
N ILE A 72 6.20 7.69 8.25
CA ILE A 72 5.19 6.94 9.00
C ILE A 72 4.86 5.67 8.23
N LYS A 73 4.95 4.50 8.88
CA LYS A 73 4.67 3.21 8.23
C LYS A 73 3.19 2.88 8.25
N HIS A 74 2.62 2.69 7.07
CA HIS A 74 1.27 2.17 6.90
C HIS A 74 1.30 0.72 6.43
N ALA A 75 0.44 -0.12 7.00
CA ALA A 75 0.25 -1.49 6.55
C ALA A 75 -1.20 -1.95 6.73
N ASN A 76 -1.75 -2.60 5.71
CA ASN A 76 -3.09 -3.15 5.71
C ASN A 76 -3.07 -4.56 5.11
N THR A 77 -3.94 -5.42 5.62
CA THR A 77 -4.14 -6.77 5.09
C THR A 77 -5.63 -7.06 5.08
N LEU A 78 -6.13 -7.61 3.98
CA LEU A 78 -7.54 -7.92 3.78
C LEU A 78 -7.67 -9.32 3.21
N ASP A 79 -8.36 -10.20 3.94
CA ASP A 79 -8.91 -11.43 3.39
C ASP A 79 -10.18 -11.11 2.62
N LEU A 80 -10.17 -11.37 1.31
CA LEU A 80 -11.19 -10.95 0.37
C LEU A 80 -12.44 -11.85 0.44
N PHE A 81 -13.60 -11.26 0.16
CA PHE A 81 -14.89 -11.96 0.14
C PHE A 81 -14.92 -13.14 -0.83
N ALA A 82 -14.38 -12.95 -2.03
CA ALA A 82 -14.25 -13.96 -3.06
C ALA A 82 -12.87 -13.85 -3.75
N GLU A 83 -12.60 -14.78 -4.65
CA GLU A 83 -11.32 -14.83 -5.35
C GLU A 83 -11.17 -13.71 -6.40
N ILE A 84 -9.94 -13.25 -6.58
CA ILE A 84 -9.51 -12.32 -7.62
C ILE A 84 -8.50 -13.01 -8.52
N ASP A 85 -8.30 -12.47 -9.72
CA ASP A 85 -7.15 -12.78 -10.56
C ASP A 85 -5.98 -11.84 -10.19
N PRO A 86 -4.91 -12.34 -9.54
CA PRO A 86 -3.78 -11.52 -9.17
C PRO A 86 -3.06 -10.89 -10.36
N LYS A 87 -3.05 -11.57 -11.52
CA LYS A 87 -2.35 -11.10 -12.72
C LYS A 87 -3.10 -9.98 -13.42
N GLY A 88 -4.43 -10.02 -13.41
CA GLY A 88 -5.29 -8.96 -13.94
C GLY A 88 -5.47 -7.77 -12.98
N SER A 89 -5.01 -7.90 -11.73
CA SER A 89 -5.10 -6.88 -10.70
C SER A 89 -3.91 -5.92 -10.74
N LYS A 90 -4.15 -4.64 -10.45
CA LYS A 90 -3.17 -3.56 -10.61
C LYS A 90 -3.40 -2.46 -9.59
N HIS A 91 -2.40 -1.61 -9.36
CA HIS A 91 -2.54 -0.43 -8.52
C HIS A 91 -1.97 0.81 -9.19
N ARG A 92 -2.49 1.99 -8.83
CA ARG A 92 -1.99 3.29 -9.25
C ARG A 92 -1.79 4.18 -8.04
N ARG A 93 -0.57 4.68 -7.86
CA ARG A 93 -0.23 5.68 -6.84
C ARG A 93 -0.49 7.09 -7.40
N THR A 94 -1.10 7.94 -6.59
CA THR A 94 -1.20 9.39 -6.82
C THR A 94 -0.59 10.13 -5.63
N GLY A 95 -0.52 11.46 -5.68
CA GLY A 95 -0.08 12.25 -4.52
C GLY A 95 -1.00 12.15 -3.30
N ARG A 96 -2.26 11.71 -3.48
CA ARG A 96 -3.29 11.70 -2.42
C ARG A 96 -3.62 10.30 -1.91
N SER A 97 -3.44 9.28 -2.73
CA SER A 97 -3.91 7.93 -2.43
C SER A 97 -3.27 6.88 -3.34
N VAL A 98 -3.42 5.61 -2.95
CA VAL A 98 -3.09 4.44 -3.77
C VAL A 98 -4.37 3.71 -4.11
N LEU A 99 -4.76 3.72 -5.39
CA LEU A 99 -5.95 3.04 -5.88
C LEU A 99 -5.58 1.65 -6.42
N CYS A 100 -6.14 0.61 -5.83
CA CYS A 100 -6.02 -0.77 -6.28
C CYS A 100 -7.28 -1.17 -7.06
N CYS A 101 -7.08 -1.78 -8.22
CA CYS A 101 -8.12 -2.39 -9.06
C CYS A 101 -7.91 -3.92 -9.01
N LEU A 102 -8.84 -4.61 -8.36
CA LEU A 102 -8.83 -6.06 -8.18
C LEU A 102 -9.73 -6.68 -9.24
N ARG A 103 -9.15 -7.45 -10.16
CA ARG A 103 -9.91 -8.20 -11.17
C ARG A 103 -10.63 -9.34 -10.48
N LYS A 104 -11.97 -9.37 -10.48
CA LYS A 104 -12.72 -10.50 -9.91
C LYS A 104 -12.38 -11.77 -10.69
N ALA A 105 -12.18 -12.90 -10.00
CA ALA A 105 -11.98 -14.18 -10.68
C ALA A 105 -13.27 -14.63 -11.38
N GLU A 106 -14.42 -14.32 -10.77
CA GLU A 106 -15.74 -14.49 -11.36
C GLU A 106 -16.44 -13.13 -11.45
N GLY A 107 -16.49 -12.59 -12.67
CA GLY A 107 -17.22 -11.34 -12.98
C GLY A 107 -18.73 -11.52 -12.92
N GLY A 108 -19.46 -10.40 -12.92
CA GLY A 108 -20.92 -10.39 -12.95
C GLY A 108 -21.61 -10.71 -11.62
N LYS A 109 -20.84 -10.91 -10.53
CA LYS A 109 -21.39 -11.13 -9.19
C LYS A 109 -21.14 -9.94 -8.25
N PRO A 110 -22.16 -9.47 -7.52
CA PRO A 110 -22.04 -8.37 -6.58
C PRO A 110 -21.23 -8.81 -5.36
N TRP A 111 -20.39 -7.92 -4.85
CA TRP A 111 -19.70 -8.15 -3.59
C TRP A 111 -20.47 -7.44 -2.46
N PRO A 112 -21.22 -8.15 -1.61
CA PRO A 112 -21.98 -7.52 -0.52
C PRO A 112 -21.07 -6.93 0.57
N ARG A 113 -19.79 -7.33 0.58
CA ARG A 113 -18.72 -6.84 1.44
C ARG A 113 -17.38 -7.10 0.79
N LEU A 114 -16.35 -6.35 1.18
CA LEU A 114 -14.98 -6.57 0.71
C LEU A 114 -14.32 -7.78 1.38
N THR A 115 -14.59 -8.00 2.67
CA THR A 115 -13.88 -8.99 3.49
C THR A 115 -14.63 -10.32 3.60
N LYS A 116 -13.87 -11.43 3.70
CA LYS A 116 -14.44 -12.76 3.95
C LYS A 116 -15.27 -12.79 5.23
N ASP A 117 -14.63 -12.40 6.33
CA ASP A 117 -15.22 -12.37 7.66
C ASP A 117 -15.97 -11.06 7.91
N LYS A 118 -16.92 -11.13 8.85
CA LYS A 118 -17.79 -10.02 9.25
C LYS A 118 -17.19 -8.99 10.24
N PRO A 119 -16.03 -9.17 10.93
CA PRO A 119 -15.58 -8.17 11.88
C PRO A 119 -15.23 -6.87 11.14
N LYS A 120 -15.70 -5.77 11.74
CA LYS A 120 -15.61 -4.44 11.16
C LYS A 120 -14.17 -3.93 11.27
N CYS A 121 -13.47 -3.85 10.13
CA CYS A 121 -12.22 -3.11 10.05
C CYS A 121 -12.53 -1.63 10.26
N ASN A 122 -12.04 -1.02 11.35
CA ASN A 122 -12.31 0.39 11.69
C ASN A 122 -11.71 1.38 10.68
N TRP A 123 -10.74 0.94 9.88
CA TRP A 123 -10.05 1.72 8.86
C TRP A 123 -10.66 1.57 7.46
N LEU A 124 -11.60 0.64 7.24
CA LEU A 124 -12.21 0.38 5.93
C LEU A 124 -13.66 0.87 5.88
N SER A 125 -14.02 1.57 4.80
CA SER A 125 -15.36 2.13 4.60
C SER A 125 -15.83 1.99 3.14
N VAL A 126 -17.13 2.08 2.88
CA VAL A 126 -17.67 2.09 1.51
C VAL A 126 -17.43 3.46 0.88
N ASP A 127 -17.00 3.48 -0.38
CA ASP A 127 -16.89 4.70 -1.18
C ASP A 127 -18.24 5.05 -1.81
N PHE A 128 -19.06 5.81 -1.07
CA PHE A 128 -20.36 6.26 -1.56
C PHE A 128 -20.27 7.21 -2.77
N SER A 129 -19.13 7.83 -3.04
CA SER A 129 -18.96 8.72 -4.19
C SER A 129 -18.82 7.94 -5.49
N ASN A 130 -18.23 6.74 -5.43
CA ASN A 130 -18.06 5.85 -6.59
C ASN A 130 -19.03 4.66 -6.60
N TRP A 131 -19.74 4.38 -5.52
CA TRP A 131 -20.70 3.29 -5.45
C TRP A 131 -21.83 3.48 -6.47
N LYS A 132 -22.20 2.38 -7.12
CA LYS A 132 -23.27 2.30 -8.12
C LYS A 132 -23.95 0.95 -8.00
N ASP A 133 -25.26 0.92 -8.21
CA ASP A 133 -25.99 -0.32 -8.41
C ASP A 133 -25.86 -0.72 -9.88
N TRP A 134 -24.80 -1.47 -10.19
CA TRP A 134 -24.47 -1.85 -11.57
C TRP A 134 -25.17 -3.13 -12.03
N GLU A 135 -25.95 -3.77 -11.17
CA GLU A 135 -26.73 -4.97 -11.53
C GLU A 135 -27.92 -4.62 -12.44
N ASP A 136 -28.47 -3.42 -12.28
CA ASP A 136 -29.64 -2.91 -13.02
C ASP A 136 -29.24 -2.07 -14.26
N ASP A 137 -27.97 -1.67 -14.37
CA ASP A 137 -27.45 -0.87 -15.50
C ASP A 137 -26.96 -1.79 -16.65
N SER A 138 -27.57 -1.64 -17.83
CA SER A 138 -27.22 -2.37 -19.04
C SER A 138 -25.83 -1.95 -19.58
N ASP A 139 -24.87 -2.88 -19.57
CA ASP A 139 -23.67 -3.03 -20.42
C ASP A 139 -22.74 -1.84 -20.77
N GLU A 140 -22.90 -0.64 -20.19
CA GLU A 140 -22.10 0.53 -20.61
C GLU A 140 -20.73 0.70 -19.89
N ASP A 141 -20.42 -0.13 -18.87
CA ASP A 141 -19.26 0.11 -17.96
C ASP A 141 -17.95 -0.63 -18.33
N LEU A 142 -17.87 -1.26 -19.51
CA LEU A 142 -16.58 -1.77 -20.05
C LEU A 142 -15.52 -0.65 -20.17
N SER A 143 -15.96 0.59 -20.30
CA SER A 143 -15.11 1.76 -20.51
C SER A 143 -14.15 2.10 -19.36
N ARG A 144 -14.43 1.73 -18.09
CA ARG A 144 -13.62 2.22 -16.96
C ARG A 144 -12.36 1.38 -16.70
N TYR A 145 -12.39 0.06 -16.90
CA TYR A 145 -11.17 -0.76 -16.81
C TYR A 145 -10.21 -0.41 -17.94
N ASP A 146 -10.74 -0.30 -19.16
CA ASP A 146 -9.97 0.11 -20.34
C ASP A 146 -9.38 1.51 -20.13
N LYS A 147 -10.18 2.47 -19.66
CA LYS A 147 -9.69 3.81 -19.33
C LYS A 147 -8.63 3.81 -18.22
N PHE A 148 -8.71 2.91 -17.23
CA PHE A 148 -7.64 2.76 -16.24
C PHE A 148 -6.37 2.17 -16.87
N SER A 149 -6.50 1.19 -17.77
CA SER A 149 -5.38 0.61 -18.53
C SER A 149 -4.72 1.67 -19.42
N GLU A 150 -5.51 2.44 -20.17
CA GLU A 150 -5.04 3.52 -21.03
C GLU A 150 -4.28 4.58 -20.23
N MET A 151 -4.80 4.97 -19.06
CA MET A 151 -4.15 5.94 -18.19
C MET A 151 -2.84 5.42 -17.58
N MET A 152 -2.67 4.10 -17.43
CA MET A 152 -1.41 3.48 -17.00
C MET A 152 -0.40 3.44 -18.15
N ASN A 153 -0.85 3.14 -19.38
CA ASN A 153 0.01 3.15 -20.56
C ASN A 153 0.54 4.56 -20.91
N CYS A 154 -0.21 5.63 -20.60
CA CYS A 154 0.21 7.01 -20.87
C CYS A 154 1.26 7.57 -19.90
N MET A 155 1.66 6.85 -18.84
CA MET A 155 2.68 7.29 -17.87
C MET A 155 4.02 6.54 -18.01
N GLU A 156 4.16 5.66 -19.00
CA GLU A 156 5.38 4.89 -19.29
C GLU A 156 6.16 5.47 -20.49
N GLY A 157 6.15 6.80 -20.63
CA GLY A 157 6.90 7.51 -21.67
C GLY A 157 7.41 8.84 -21.12
N ASP A 158 8.73 8.96 -21.07
CA ASP A 158 9.52 10.18 -20.85
C ASP A 158 9.78 10.62 -19.39
N ASP A 159 10.85 10.08 -18.79
CA ASP A 159 11.91 10.87 -18.15
C ASP A 159 13.13 9.97 -17.82
N LEU A 160 14.09 9.94 -18.75
CA LEU A 160 15.42 9.38 -18.56
C LEU A 160 16.21 10.30 -17.61
N CYS A 161 16.25 9.95 -16.32
CA CYS A 161 17.32 10.41 -15.42
C CYS A 161 18.39 9.32 -15.34
N ASP A 162 19.41 9.48 -16.17
CA ASP A 162 20.71 8.82 -16.05
C ASP A 162 21.45 9.37 -14.81
N LEU A 163 21.98 8.45 -13.99
CA LEU A 163 23.22 8.49 -13.19
C LEU A 163 23.06 7.85 -11.79
N ASP A 164 23.55 6.60 -11.72
CA ASP A 164 24.46 6.02 -10.71
C ASP A 164 24.62 6.75 -9.37
N GLU A 165 24.26 6.10 -8.25
CA GLU A 165 25.22 5.75 -7.17
C GLU A 165 24.60 4.72 -6.20
N GLN A 166 25.28 3.59 -6.03
CA GLN A 166 24.89 2.51 -5.11
C GLN A 166 24.95 2.95 -3.65
N SER A 167 23.91 2.63 -2.87
CA SER A 167 24.02 2.47 -1.41
C SER A 167 23.28 1.20 -0.99
N PRO A 168 23.94 0.26 -0.29
CA PRO A 168 23.39 -1.06 0.01
C PRO A 168 22.63 -1.04 1.33
N ASP A 169 21.42 -0.48 1.34
CA ASP A 169 20.62 -0.40 2.56
C ASP A 169 19.28 -1.12 2.41
N GLY A 170 19.28 -2.38 2.86
CA GLY A 170 18.13 -3.00 3.49
C GLY A 170 16.90 -3.14 2.61
N GLU A 171 16.88 -4.25 1.87
CA GLU A 171 15.66 -4.97 1.51
C GLU A 171 14.75 -5.16 2.73
N ALA A 172 13.92 -4.15 3.01
CA ALA A 172 12.73 -4.31 3.82
C ALA A 172 11.74 -5.14 2.98
N GLU A 173 12.00 -6.45 2.91
CA GLU A 173 10.92 -7.42 2.79
C GLU A 173 9.82 -6.96 3.77
N CYS A 174 8.60 -6.73 3.28
CA CYS A 174 7.45 -6.66 4.16
C CYS A 174 7.25 -8.07 4.72
N LYS A 175 8.06 -8.49 5.69
CA LYS A 175 8.07 -9.80 6.38
C LYS A 175 6.81 -10.05 7.22
N TYR A 176 5.74 -9.30 6.98
CA TYR A 176 4.50 -9.35 7.76
C TYR A 176 3.38 -10.13 7.06
N TYR A 177 3.65 -10.71 5.88
CA TYR A 177 2.81 -11.72 5.25
C TYR A 177 3.08 -13.11 5.83
N THR A 178 2.81 -13.32 7.13
CA THR A 178 2.44 -14.63 7.68
C THR A 178 2.13 -14.51 9.16
N LYS A 179 0.89 -14.80 9.51
CA LYS A 179 0.57 -15.56 10.70
C LYS A 179 -0.38 -16.67 10.31
#